data_AF-A0A067SMA3-F1
#
_entry.id   AF-A0A067SMA3-F1
#
_cell.length_a   1.000
_cell.length_b   1.000
_cell.length_c   1.000
_cell.angle_alpha   90.00
_cell.angle_beta   90.00
_cell.angle_gamma   90.00
#
_symmetry.space_group_name_H-M   'P 1'
#
loop_
_entity.id
_entity.type
_entity.pdbx_description
1 polymer ?
#
loop_
_entity_poly.entity_id
_entity_poly.type
_entity_poly.pdbx_seq_one_letter_code
_entity_poly.pdbx_strand_id
1 'polypeptide(L)' 'TDTMVEAGTNALGDTGATGDFIDKDYIKELGLPTRNLSQPVQVFNVDGTLNKASLISKVVDAIMSH' A
#
# COMPACT_ATOMS: atom_id res chain seq x y z
N THR A 1 13.71 -17.55 -3.95
CA THR A 1 13.95 -16.50 -4.95
C THR A 1 12.82 -15.52 -4.82
N ASP A 2 13.08 -14.31 -4.32
CA ASP A 2 12.10 -13.23 -4.40
C ASP A 2 11.98 -12.83 -5.86
N THR A 3 10.84 -13.16 -6.47
CA THR A 3 10.53 -12.75 -7.84
C THR A 3 9.91 -11.37 -7.76
N MET A 4 10.71 -10.32 -8.01
CA MET A 4 10.18 -8.98 -8.21
C MET A 4 9.51 -8.92 -9.59
N VAL A 5 8.23 -8.57 -9.61
CA VAL A 5 7.46 -8.35 -10.84
C VAL A 5 7.43 -6.86 -11.09
N GLU A 6 7.87 -6.44 -12.28
CA GLU A 6 7.80 -5.05 -12.71
C GLU A 6 6.39 -4.75 -13.24
N ALA A 7 5.75 -3.73 -12.68
CA ALA A 7 4.44 -3.25 -13.10
C ALA A 7 4.48 -1.72 -13.25
N GLY A 8 4.21 -1.22 -14.45
CA GLY A 8 4.08 0.21 -14.71
C GLY A 8 2.69 0.72 -14.34
N THR A 9 2.62 1.80 -13.57
CA THR A 9 1.34 2.41 -13.15
C THR A 9 1.41 3.92 -13.08
N ASN A 10 0.26 4.57 -13.24
CA ASN A 10 0.11 5.97 -12.90
C ASN A 10 -0.11 6.07 -11.38
N ALA A 11 0.92 6.50 -10.65
CA ALA A 11 0.80 6.79 -9.23
C ALA A 11 0.16 8.16 -8.99
N LEU A 12 -0.66 8.27 -7.94
CA LEU A 12 -1.16 9.55 -7.46
C LEU A 12 -0.23 10.04 -6.33
N GLY A 13 0.44 11.16 -6.53
CA GLY A 13 1.20 11.83 -5.48
C GLY A 13 0.26 12.50 -4.48
N ASP A 14 -0.07 11.80 -3.39
CA ASP A 14 -0.90 12.34 -2.30
C ASP A 14 -0.02 12.95 -1.20
N THR A 15 0.11 14.28 -1.19
CA THR A 15 0.87 15.00 -0.16
C THR A 15 0.17 15.07 1.20
N GLY A 16 -1.09 14.65 1.28
CA GLY A 16 -1.85 14.56 2.53
C GLY A 16 -1.55 13.30 3.35
N ALA A 17 -0.81 12.35 2.78
CA ALA A 17 -0.42 11.10 3.42
C ALA A 17 1.01 11.16 3.95
N THR A 18 1.22 10.67 5.18
CA THR A 18 2.56 10.59 5.78
C THR A 18 3.40 9.43 5.22
N GLY A 19 2.78 8.46 4.55
CA GLY A 19 3.46 7.30 3.99
C GLY A 19 2.83 6.86 2.68
N ASP A 20 3.54 5.96 1.99
CA ASP A 20 3.10 5.43 0.70
C ASP A 20 2.10 4.29 0.91
N PHE A 21 0.99 4.35 0.19
CA PHE A 21 -0.05 3.34 0.21
C PHE A 21 -0.39 2.89 -1.20
N ILE A 22 -0.73 1.60 -1.32
CA ILE A 22 -1.15 1.00 -2.58
C ILE A 22 -2.49 0.30 -2.39
N ASP A 23 -3.38 0.47 -3.37
CA ASP A 23 -4.71 -0.11 -3.32
C ASP A 23 -4.66 -1.64 -3.36
N LYS A 24 -5.49 -2.29 -2.53
CA LYS A 24 -5.50 -3.74 -2.39
C LYS A 24 -6.01 -4.46 -3.63
N ASP A 25 -6.98 -3.91 -4.33
CA ASP A 25 -7.52 -4.53 -5.54
C ASP A 25 -6.52 -4.37 -6.69
N TYR A 26 -5.80 -3.25 -6.72
CA TYR A 26 -4.67 -3.05 -7.65
C TYR A 26 -3.54 -4.06 -7.44
N ILE A 27 -3.18 -4.36 -6.18
CA ILE A 27 -2.23 -5.44 -5.85
C ILE A 27 -2.69 -6.80 -6.42
N LYS A 28 -3.98 -7.11 -6.33
CA LYS A 28 -4.52 -8.38 -6.84
C LYS A 28 -4.50 -8.43 -8.37
N GLU A 29 -4.84 -7.32 -9.03
CA GLU A 29 -4.82 -7.20 -10.49
C GLU A 29 -3.41 -7.46 -11.04
N LEU A 30 -2.39 -6.89 -10.40
CA LEU A 30 -1.00 -7.08 -10.78
C LEU A 30 -0.39 -8.42 -10.30
N GLY A 31 -1.11 -9.17 -9.47
CA GLY A 31 -0.60 -10.41 -8.88
C GLY A 31 0.62 -10.20 -7.97
N LEU A 32 0.77 -9.02 -7.36
CA LEU A 32 1.93 -8.69 -6.54
C LEU A 32 1.93 -9.46 -5.21
N PRO A 33 3.06 -10.06 -4.81
CA PRO A 33 3.16 -10.76 -3.54
C PRO A 33 3.02 -9.77 -2.37
N THR A 34 2.33 -10.20 -1.31
CA THR A 34 2.20 -9.42 -0.07
C THR A 34 2.60 -10.27 1.12
N ARG A 35 3.13 -9.62 2.16
CA ARG A 35 3.35 -10.24 3.47
C ARG A 35 2.49 -9.58 4.54
N ASN A 36 2.02 -10.37 5.50
CA ASN A 36 1.29 -9.84 6.65
C ASN A 36 2.25 -9.08 7.58
N LEU A 37 1.77 -8.00 8.16
CA LEU A 37 2.44 -7.33 9.27
C LEU A 37 2.19 -8.12 10.57
N SER A 38 3.20 -8.18 11.43
CA SER A 38 3.05 -8.77 12.77
C SER A 38 2.09 -7.96 13.65
N GLN A 39 2.02 -6.66 13.43
CA GLN A 39 1.07 -5.75 14.04
C GLN A 39 0.46 -4.83 12.97
N PRO A 40 -0.88 -4.85 12.78
CA PRO A 40 -1.53 -3.95 11.85
C PRO A 40 -1.39 -2.48 12.26
N VAL A 41 -1.30 -1.58 11.29
CA VAL A 41 -1.16 -0.13 11.50
C VAL A 41 -2.54 0.54 11.45
N GLN A 42 -2.85 1.35 12.45
CA GLN A 42 -4.03 2.21 12.45
C GLN A 42 -3.81 3.43 11.55
N VAL A 43 -4.75 3.67 10.65
CA VAL A 43 -4.75 4.83 9.76
C VAL A 43 -5.82 5.79 10.24
N PHE A 44 -5.46 7.07 10.36
CA PHE A 44 -6.36 8.14 10.72
C PHE A 44 -6.52 9.09 9.54
N ASN A 45 -7.74 9.60 9.34
CA ASN A 45 -7.99 10.68 8.39
C ASN A 45 -7.41 11.99 8.94
N VAL A 46 -7.35 13.03 8.10
CA VAL A 46 -6.86 14.37 8.50
C VAL A 46 -7.65 14.96 9.66
N ASP A 47 -8.94 14.62 9.81
CA ASP A 47 -9.79 15.04 10.93
C ASP A 47 -9.58 14.24 12.23
N GLY A 48 -8.63 13.30 12.24
CA GLY A 48 -8.29 12.46 13.39
C GLY A 48 -9.22 11.26 13.59
N THR A 49 -10.24 11.07 12.75
CA THR A 49 -11.10 9.89 12.80
C THR A 49 -10.41 8.66 12.22
N LEU A 50 -10.81 7.47 12.65
CA LEU A 50 -10.27 6.23 12.09
C LEU A 50 -10.67 6.10 10.61
N ASN A 51 -9.72 5.72 9.77
CA ASN A 51 -9.98 5.48 8.36
C ASN A 51 -11.00 4.33 8.18
N LYS A 52 -11.99 4.52 7.29
CA LYS A 52 -13.07 3.56 7.06
C LYS A 52 -12.60 2.25 6.42
N ALA A 53 -11.49 2.28 5.69
CA ALA A 53 -10.91 1.10 5.03
C ALA A 53 -10.20 0.14 6.00
N SER A 54 -10.29 0.39 7.32
CA SER A 54 -9.69 -0.43 8.38
C SER A 54 -8.16 -0.27 8.47
N LEU A 55 -7.51 -1.23 9.14
CA LEU A 55 -6.08 -1.26 9.44
C LEU A 55 -5.27 -1.70 8.21
N ILE A 56 -4.06 -1.17 8.07
CA ILE A 56 -3.07 -1.74 7.15
C ILE A 56 -2.50 -2.98 7.81
N SER A 57 -2.78 -4.14 7.22
CA SER A 57 -2.35 -5.45 7.74
C SER A 57 -1.34 -6.16 6.84
N LYS A 58 -1.06 -5.60 5.66
CA LYS A 58 -0.20 -6.19 4.64
C LYS A 58 0.71 -5.13 4.04
N VAL A 59 1.87 -5.59 3.58
CA VAL A 59 2.81 -4.77 2.83
C VAL A 59 3.29 -5.52 1.60
N VAL A 60 3.69 -4.76 0.60
CA VAL A 60 4.39 -5.21 -0.61
C VAL A 60 5.75 -4.52 -0.61
N ASP A 61 6.78 -5.25 -1.01
CA ASP A 61 8.11 -4.68 -1.24
C ASP A 61 8.20 -4.35 -2.75
N ALA A 62 8.36 -3.07 -3.08
CA ALA A 62 8.33 -2.57 -4.46
C ALA A 62 9.45 -1.54 -4.70
N ILE A 63 9.97 -1.51 -5.93
CA ILE A 63 10.90 -0.48 -6.39
C ILE A 63 10.12 0.45 -7.31
N MET A 64 10.10 1.74 -6.99
CA MET A 64 9.51 2.77 -7.82
C MET A 64 10.60 3.45 -8.65
N SER A 65 10.47 3.38 -9.96
CA SER A 65 11.37 4.02 -10.93
C SER A 65 10.60 5.16 -11.62
N HIS A 66 11.27 6.31 -11.81
CA HIS A 66 10.73 7.50 -12.49
C HIS A 66 11.34 7.67 -13.88
#